data_AF-A0A3E0ILL4-F1
#
_entry.id   AF-A0A3E0ILL4-F1
#
_cell.length_a   1.000
_cell.length_b   1.000
_cell.length_c   1.000
_cell.angle_alpha   90.00
_cell.angle_beta   90.00
_cell.angle_gamma   90.00
#
_symmetry.space_group_name_H-M   'P 1'
#
loop_
_entity.id
_entity.type
_entity.pdbx_description
1 polymer ?
#
loop_
_entity_poly.entity_id
_entity_poly.type
_entity_poly.pdbx_seq_one_letter_code
_entity_poly.pdbx_strand_id
1 'polypeptide(L)'
;AIFLTILLGAFILGYGQWLKDVPSGVNYSLIVSIALSVSSIFSLKTLLEDADQLFLLPFEKEMKQYIRESIVMSYFARISLQIILLIIIFPLLNAIHPNQVTNFVIVCILAIVLPLLGLFLRWEWYLYGLENWSCNSVLFILNLSGFYVIIDGSSYFGFGSIVFTILLILLLKNINTKKHFPWALMIAQAQQHRMNYYKFVNMFTDVKGMMAPAVRRKYLDVFLKAPKHFDS
;
A
#
# COMPACT_ATOMS: atom_id res chain seq x y z
N ALA A 1 3.39 -30.80 -2.03
CA ALA A 1 4.43 -30.36 -1.07
C ALA A 1 5.83 -30.37 -1.70
N ILE A 2 6.30 -31.52 -2.21
CA ILE A 2 7.67 -31.69 -2.76
C ILE A 2 7.98 -30.73 -3.93
N PHE A 3 7.02 -30.48 -4.83
CA PHE A 3 7.22 -29.52 -5.93
C PHE A 3 7.47 -28.08 -5.44
N LEU A 4 6.70 -27.62 -4.45
CA LEU A 4 6.85 -26.27 -3.90
C LEU A 4 8.20 -26.09 -3.20
N THR A 5 8.67 -27.13 -2.49
CA THR A 5 9.98 -27.11 -1.84
C THR A 5 11.11 -27.10 -2.86
N ILE A 6 10.98 -27.84 -3.97
CA ILE A 6 11.96 -27.82 -5.07
C ILE A 6 11.98 -26.44 -5.74
N LEU A 7 10.82 -25.85 -6.02
CA LEU A 7 10.71 -24.52 -6.65
C LEU A 7 11.29 -23.42 -5.76
N LEU A 8 11.03 -23.48 -4.45
CA LEU A 8 11.62 -22.56 -3.48
C LEU A 8 13.15 -22.73 -3.38
N GLY A 9 13.64 -23.96 -3.40
CA GLY A 9 15.08 -24.25 -3.44
C GLY A 9 15.74 -23.69 -4.70
N ALA A 10 15.12 -23.90 -5.87
CA ALA A 10 15.60 -23.36 -7.14
C ALA A 10 15.62 -21.82 -7.13
N PHE A 11 14.60 -21.17 -6.56
CA PHE A 11 14.55 -19.72 -6.41
C PHE A 11 15.69 -19.19 -5.53
N ILE A 12 15.91 -19.80 -4.36
CA ILE A 12 16.97 -19.39 -3.43
C ILE A 12 18.36 -19.54 -4.06
N LEU A 13 18.61 -20.67 -4.73
CA LEU A 13 19.90 -20.92 -5.40
C LEU A 13 20.12 -19.98 -6.59
N GLY A 14 19.10 -19.79 -7.44
CA GLY A 14 19.17 -18.89 -8.59
C GLY A 14 19.38 -17.43 -8.16
N TYR A 15 18.66 -17.00 -7.12
CA TYR A 15 18.86 -15.66 -6.54
C TYR A 15 20.27 -15.51 -5.95
N GLY A 16 20.76 -16.50 -5.21
CA GLY A 16 22.11 -16.49 -4.65
C GLY A 16 23.22 -16.48 -5.69
N GLN A 17 23.03 -17.15 -6.83
CA GLN A 17 23.97 -17.08 -7.96
C GLN A 17 23.94 -15.70 -8.62
N TRP A 18 22.76 -15.15 -8.87
CA TRP A 18 22.61 -13.82 -9.46
C TRP A 18 23.24 -12.71 -8.59
N LEU A 19 23.17 -12.85 -7.26
CA LEU A 19 23.80 -11.93 -6.31
C LEU A 19 25.34 -11.91 -6.38
N LYS A 20 25.98 -12.95 -6.93
CA LYS A 20 27.45 -12.98 -7.07
C LYS A 20 27.94 -12.13 -8.24
N ASP A 21 27.18 -12.14 -9.33
CA ASP A 21 27.54 -11.50 -10.60
C ASP A 21 26.47 -10.47 -11.00
N VAL A 22 26.21 -9.51 -10.10
CA VAL A 22 25.19 -8.47 -10.33
C VAL A 22 25.65 -7.53 -11.47
N PRO A 23 24.89 -7.41 -12.59
CA PRO A 23 25.26 -6.56 -13.72
C PRO A 23 25.47 -5.08 -13.35
N SER A 24 26.63 -4.52 -13.69
CA SER A 24 27.05 -3.18 -13.25
C SER A 24 26.48 -1.98 -14.04
N GLY A 25 25.40 -2.15 -14.81
CA GLY A 25 24.77 -1.09 -15.62
C GLY A 25 23.33 -0.71 -15.21
N VAL A 26 22.80 -1.36 -14.17
CA VAL A 26 21.40 -1.20 -13.76
C VAL A 26 21.33 -0.42 -12.45
N ASN A 27 20.45 0.59 -12.38
CA ASN A 27 20.20 1.33 -11.14
C ASN A 27 19.28 0.50 -10.22
N TYR A 28 19.89 -0.45 -9.49
CA TYR A 28 19.18 -1.27 -8.52
C TYR A 28 18.63 -0.46 -7.35
N SER A 29 19.29 0.63 -6.97
CA SER A 29 18.82 1.54 -5.92
C SER A 29 17.43 2.10 -6.24
N LEU A 30 17.19 2.49 -7.49
CA LEU A 30 15.90 2.93 -8.00
C LEU A 30 14.87 1.81 -8.00
N ILE A 31 15.23 0.62 -8.51
CA ILE A 31 14.31 -0.54 -8.57
C ILE A 31 13.85 -0.94 -7.15
N VAL A 32 14.80 -1.04 -6.22
CA VAL A 32 14.53 -1.37 -4.82
C VAL A 32 13.66 -0.30 -4.17
N SER A 33 13.94 0.98 -4.43
CA SER A 33 13.17 2.10 -3.89
C SER A 33 11.74 2.13 -4.42
N ILE A 34 11.54 1.81 -5.71
CA ILE A 34 10.18 1.65 -6.28
C ILE A 34 9.47 0.48 -5.60
N ALA A 35 10.11 -0.68 -5.49
CA ALA A 35 9.50 -1.86 -4.87
C ALA A 35 9.08 -1.59 -3.42
N LEU A 36 9.97 -0.99 -2.62
CA LEU A 36 9.68 -0.60 -1.24
C LEU A 36 8.59 0.47 -1.18
N SER A 37 8.64 1.49 -2.03
CA SER A 37 7.65 2.57 -2.08
C SER A 37 6.25 2.04 -2.37
N VAL A 38 6.08 1.22 -3.41
CA VAL A 38 4.78 0.60 -3.75
C VAL A 38 4.29 -0.27 -2.61
N SER A 39 5.17 -1.08 -2.03
CA SER A 39 4.82 -1.98 -0.92
C SER A 39 4.37 -1.21 0.32
N SER A 40 5.00 -0.06 0.61
CA SER A 40 4.66 0.82 1.75
C SER A 40 3.31 1.55 1.62
N ILE A 41 2.63 1.48 0.47
CA ILE A 41 1.31 2.11 0.27
C ILE A 41 0.23 1.18 0.84
N PHE A 42 -0.04 1.35 2.12
CA PHE A 42 -1.08 0.57 2.82
C PHE A 42 -2.46 1.20 2.60
N SER A 43 -3.48 0.34 2.54
CA SER A 43 -4.87 0.76 2.41
C SER A 43 -5.52 0.74 3.78
N LEU A 44 -6.25 1.81 4.12
CA LEU A 44 -7.03 1.88 5.36
C LEU A 44 -8.27 1.00 5.19
N LYS A 45 -8.39 -0.03 6.02
CA LYS A 45 -9.56 -0.92 6.07
C LYS A 45 -10.39 -0.58 7.29
N THR A 46 -11.66 -0.32 7.05
CA THR A 46 -12.70 -0.16 8.06
C THR A 46 -13.68 -1.33 7.98
N LEU A 47 -14.47 -1.50 9.04
CA LEU A 47 -15.50 -2.54 9.19
C LEU A 47 -16.92 -1.95 9.16
N LEU A 48 -17.09 -0.76 8.58
CA LEU A 48 -18.37 -0.07 8.54
C LEU A 48 -19.33 -0.70 7.53
N GLU A 49 -20.60 -0.76 7.91
CA GLU A 49 -21.71 -1.17 7.05
C GLU A 49 -22.69 -0.02 6.77
N ASP A 50 -23.52 -0.15 5.74
CA ASP A 50 -24.51 0.89 5.36
C ASP A 50 -25.47 1.22 6.52
N ALA A 51 -25.86 0.21 7.30
CA ALA A 51 -26.73 0.37 8.46
C ALA A 51 -26.09 1.22 9.57
N ASP A 52 -24.77 1.15 9.73
CA ASP A 52 -24.03 1.81 10.82
C ASP A 52 -24.13 3.33 10.73
N GLN A 53 -24.34 3.90 9.55
CA GLN A 53 -24.49 5.34 9.39
C GLN A 53 -25.62 5.91 10.25
N LEU A 54 -26.77 5.23 10.33
CA LEU A 54 -27.93 5.70 11.09
C LEU A 54 -27.75 5.46 12.59
N PHE A 55 -27.16 4.31 12.97
CA PHE A 55 -26.98 3.92 14.36
C PHE A 55 -25.82 4.64 15.05
N LEU A 56 -24.74 4.91 14.32
CA LEU A 56 -23.50 5.48 14.86
C LEU A 56 -23.39 7.00 14.68
N LEU A 57 -24.33 7.64 13.97
CA LEU A 57 -24.38 9.11 13.87
C LEU A 57 -24.37 9.80 15.25
N PRO A 58 -25.11 9.34 16.28
CA PRO A 58 -25.05 9.92 17.63
C PRO A 58 -23.67 9.78 18.29
N PHE A 59 -22.87 8.80 17.85
CA PHE A 59 -21.55 8.44 18.39
C PHE A 59 -20.39 8.99 17.53
N GLU A 60 -20.64 9.97 16.66
CA GLU A 60 -19.61 10.52 15.75
C GLU A 60 -18.32 10.98 16.47
N LYS A 61 -18.44 11.46 17.72
CA LYS A 61 -17.29 11.87 18.52
C LYS A 61 -16.34 10.71 18.84
N GLU A 62 -16.87 9.50 19.01
CA GLU A 62 -16.13 8.28 19.34
C GLU A 62 -15.48 7.65 18.09
N MET A 63 -15.96 8.00 16.89
CA MET A 63 -15.42 7.49 15.63
C MET A 63 -13.93 7.80 15.41
N LYS A 64 -13.39 8.82 16.09
CA LYS A 64 -11.94 9.11 16.08
C LYS A 64 -11.13 7.95 16.67
N GLN A 65 -11.62 7.33 17.75
CA GLN A 65 -10.96 6.18 18.35
C GLN A 65 -11.07 4.96 17.44
N TYR A 66 -12.27 4.70 16.90
CA TYR A 66 -12.51 3.62 15.95
C TYR A 66 -11.55 3.67 14.73
N ILE A 67 -11.33 4.87 14.16
CA ILE A 67 -10.40 5.02 13.05
C ILE A 67 -8.96 4.76 13.46
N ARG A 68 -8.55 5.21 14.66
CA ARG A 68 -7.20 4.92 15.17
C ARG A 68 -6.97 3.42 15.31
N GLU A 69 -7.96 2.69 15.80
CA GLU A 69 -7.92 1.23 15.87
C GLU A 69 -7.88 0.60 14.47
N SER A 70 -8.69 1.10 13.54
CA SER A 70 -8.71 0.67 12.13
C SER A 70 -7.35 0.88 11.44
N ILE A 71 -6.65 2.00 11.73
CA ILE A 71 -5.28 2.26 11.23
C ILE A 71 -4.32 1.21 11.76
N VAL A 72 -4.33 0.94 13.07
CA VAL A 72 -3.43 -0.05 13.70
C VAL A 72 -3.68 -1.44 13.14
N MET A 73 -4.95 -1.86 13.03
CA MET A 73 -5.31 -3.15 12.44
C MET A 73 -4.87 -3.25 10.98
N SER A 74 -5.08 -2.19 10.18
CA SER A 74 -4.67 -2.14 8.78
C SER A 74 -3.15 -2.22 8.61
N TYR A 75 -2.41 -1.60 9.52
CA TYR A 75 -0.95 -1.65 9.55
C TYR A 75 -0.45 -3.08 9.81
N PHE A 76 -0.91 -3.72 10.89
CA PHE A 76 -0.49 -5.08 11.24
C PHE A 76 -0.91 -6.12 10.21
N ALA A 77 -2.05 -5.92 9.53
CA ALA A 77 -2.51 -6.81 8.46
C ALA A 77 -1.56 -6.84 7.24
N ARG A 78 -0.72 -5.81 7.04
CA ARG A 78 0.10 -5.67 5.82
C ARG A 78 1.60 -5.53 6.06
N ILE A 79 2.02 -5.22 7.29
CA ILE A 79 3.44 -5.06 7.63
C ILE A 79 4.26 -6.35 7.43
N SER A 80 3.64 -7.52 7.55
CA SER A 80 4.31 -8.81 7.29
C SER A 80 4.86 -8.90 5.86
N LEU A 81 4.12 -8.41 4.87
CA LEU A 81 4.57 -8.35 3.48
C LEU A 81 5.79 -7.44 3.34
N GLN A 82 5.78 -6.28 4.00
CA GLN A 82 6.91 -5.34 3.99
C GLN A 82 8.17 -5.96 4.62
N ILE A 83 8.02 -6.70 5.72
CA ILE A 83 9.15 -7.37 6.39
C ILE A 83 9.74 -8.46 5.49
N ILE A 84 8.90 -9.28 4.84
CA ILE A 84 9.35 -10.29 3.88
C ILE A 84 10.14 -9.63 2.76
N LEU A 85 9.64 -8.52 2.22
CA LEU A 85 10.32 -7.77 1.16
C LEU A 85 11.70 -7.25 1.62
N LEU A 86 11.81 -6.72 2.84
CA LEU A 86 13.10 -6.29 3.41
C LEU A 86 14.10 -7.45 3.55
N ILE A 87 13.65 -8.64 3.98
CA ILE A 87 14.49 -9.83 4.09
C ILE A 87 15.05 -10.23 2.71
N ILE A 88 14.22 -10.17 1.67
CA ILE A 88 14.63 -10.48 0.30
C ILE A 88 15.63 -9.44 -0.22
N ILE A 89 15.39 -8.15 0.05
CA ILE A 89 16.21 -7.03 -0.45
C ILE A 89 17.55 -6.89 0.27
N PHE A 90 17.65 -7.29 1.54
CA PHE A 90 18.87 -7.17 2.32
C PHE A 90 20.14 -7.72 1.63
N PRO A 91 20.19 -8.98 1.16
CA PRO A 91 21.38 -9.52 0.51
C PRO A 91 21.72 -8.79 -0.80
N LEU A 92 20.71 -8.26 -1.52
CA LEU A 92 20.91 -7.47 -2.73
C LEU A 92 21.61 -6.14 -2.42
N LEU A 93 21.12 -5.40 -1.42
CA LEU A 93 21.74 -4.14 -1.03
C LEU A 93 23.18 -4.34 -0.53
N ASN A 94 23.44 -5.41 0.21
CA ASN A 94 24.80 -5.72 0.68
C ASN A 94 25.74 -6.15 -0.46
N ALA A 95 25.22 -6.75 -1.52
CA ALA A 95 26.01 -7.09 -2.71
C ALA A 95 26.38 -5.85 -3.55
N ILE A 96 25.48 -4.87 -3.65
CA ILE A 96 25.71 -3.63 -4.43
C ILE A 96 26.52 -2.60 -3.64
N HIS A 97 26.20 -2.43 -2.36
CA HIS A 97 26.80 -1.43 -1.47
C HIS A 97 27.39 -2.12 -0.23
N PRO A 98 28.58 -2.75 -0.36
CA PRO A 98 29.21 -3.44 0.75
C PRO A 98 29.52 -2.47 1.91
N ASN A 99 29.37 -2.97 3.14
CA ASN A 99 29.65 -2.25 4.39
C ASN A 99 28.73 -1.05 4.73
N GLN A 100 27.62 -0.86 4.03
CA GLN A 100 26.64 0.20 4.34
C GLN A 100 25.50 -0.27 5.27
N VAL A 101 25.86 -0.97 6.34
CA VAL A 101 24.87 -1.54 7.29
C VAL A 101 23.99 -0.45 7.91
N THR A 102 24.55 0.72 8.20
CA THR A 102 23.79 1.87 8.74
C THR A 102 22.68 2.34 7.81
N ASN A 103 22.94 2.40 6.50
CA ASN A 103 21.93 2.80 5.51
C ASN A 103 20.80 1.77 5.46
N PHE A 104 21.13 0.48 5.55
CA PHE A 104 20.13 -0.57 5.62
C PHE A 104 19.26 -0.47 6.88
N VAL A 105 19.85 -0.19 8.04
CA VAL A 105 19.08 0.05 9.28
C VAL A 105 18.12 1.23 9.12
N ILE A 106 18.55 2.32 8.48
CA ILE A 106 17.69 3.48 8.19
C ILE A 106 16.57 3.10 7.21
N VAL A 107 16.87 2.33 6.15
CA VAL A 107 15.85 1.81 5.22
C VAL A 107 14.81 0.97 5.96
N CYS A 108 15.22 0.11 6.89
CA CYS A 108 14.31 -0.66 7.73
C CYS A 108 13.42 0.24 8.59
N ILE A 109 13.99 1.28 9.22
CA ILE A 109 13.23 2.26 9.99
C ILE A 109 12.21 2.97 9.09
N LEU A 110 12.63 3.47 7.92
CA LEU A 110 11.73 4.11 6.96
C LEU A 110 10.62 3.16 6.50
N ALA A 111 10.95 1.91 6.18
CA ALA A 111 10.02 0.88 5.73
C ALA A 111 8.98 0.48 6.79
N ILE A 112 9.27 0.69 8.07
CA ILE A 112 8.33 0.46 9.18
C ILE A 112 7.51 1.74 9.46
N VAL A 113 8.16 2.90 9.50
CA VAL A 113 7.55 4.17 9.92
C VAL A 113 6.68 4.78 8.82
N LEU A 114 7.15 4.82 7.57
CA LEU A 114 6.44 5.46 6.46
C LEU A 114 5.07 4.83 6.17
N PRO A 115 4.86 3.50 6.17
CA PRO A 115 3.53 2.93 6.00
C PRO A 115 2.55 3.34 7.10
N LEU A 116 3.01 3.44 8.35
CA LEU A 116 2.19 3.87 9.47
C LEU A 116 1.77 5.34 9.31
N LEU A 117 2.73 6.22 9.04
CA LEU A 117 2.45 7.64 8.75
C LEU A 117 1.56 7.79 7.51
N GLY A 118 1.75 6.96 6.50
CA GLY A 118 0.95 6.97 5.29
C GLY A 118 -0.52 6.64 5.54
N LEU A 119 -0.84 5.78 6.51
CA LEU A 119 -2.22 5.52 6.94
C LEU A 119 -2.85 6.72 7.66
N PHE A 120 -2.09 7.41 8.53
CA PHE A 120 -2.54 8.65 9.15
C PHE A 120 -2.76 9.77 8.11
N LEU A 121 -1.83 9.93 7.17
CA LEU A 121 -1.99 10.88 6.07
C LEU A 121 -3.23 10.55 5.24
N ARG A 122 -3.45 9.28 4.92
CA ARG A 122 -4.61 8.82 4.16
C ARG A 122 -5.93 9.12 4.85
N TRP A 123 -5.98 8.95 6.18
CA TRP A 123 -7.15 9.34 6.97
C TRP A 123 -7.46 10.83 6.81
N GLU A 124 -6.45 11.69 7.00
CA GLU A 124 -6.62 13.14 6.83
C GLU A 124 -6.97 13.52 5.37
N TRP A 125 -6.46 12.77 4.39
CA TRP A 125 -6.79 12.90 2.98
C TRP A 125 -8.27 12.61 2.69
N TYR A 126 -8.81 11.55 3.29
CA TYR A 126 -10.21 11.18 3.17
C TYR A 126 -11.14 12.15 3.90
N LEU A 127 -10.74 12.63 5.07
CA LEU A 127 -11.49 13.63 5.81
C LEU A 127 -11.58 14.95 5.03
N TYR A 128 -10.52 15.29 4.28
CA TYR A 128 -10.54 16.42 3.37
C TYR A 128 -11.50 16.20 2.18
N GLY A 129 -11.71 14.96 1.74
CA GLY A 129 -12.59 14.60 0.62
C GLY A 129 -11.88 14.44 -0.72
N LEU A 130 -10.57 14.16 -0.71
CA LEU A 130 -9.78 13.93 -1.93
C LEU A 130 -9.87 12.47 -2.39
N GLU A 131 -9.61 12.25 -3.68
CA GLU A 131 -9.61 10.93 -4.30
C GLU A 131 -8.45 10.05 -3.82
N ASN A 132 -8.70 8.74 -3.74
CA ASN A 132 -7.70 7.75 -3.30
C ASN A 132 -6.46 7.67 -4.22
N TRP A 133 -6.62 7.91 -5.53
CA TRP A 133 -5.50 7.88 -6.46
C TRP A 133 -4.49 9.01 -6.18
N SER A 134 -4.98 10.22 -5.88
CA SER A 134 -4.12 11.35 -5.51
C SER A 134 -3.27 11.05 -4.25
N CYS A 135 -3.89 10.45 -3.23
CA CYS A 135 -3.19 10.04 -2.01
C CYS A 135 -2.11 9.00 -2.30
N ASN A 136 -2.42 7.99 -3.13
CA ASN A 136 -1.44 6.97 -3.52
C ASN A 136 -0.26 7.58 -4.26
N SER A 137 -0.48 8.52 -5.18
CA SER A 137 0.58 9.17 -5.95
C SER A 137 1.50 10.00 -5.06
N VAL A 138 0.94 10.79 -4.14
CA VAL A 138 1.74 11.60 -3.20
C VAL A 138 2.56 10.68 -2.28
N LEU A 139 1.95 9.65 -1.70
CA LEU A 139 2.66 8.68 -0.87
C LEU A 139 3.75 7.93 -1.66
N PHE A 140 3.48 7.57 -2.91
CA PHE A 140 4.45 6.92 -3.78
C PHE A 140 5.69 7.80 -4.00
N ILE A 141 5.48 9.08 -4.36
CA ILE A 141 6.57 10.02 -4.61
C ILE A 141 7.40 10.27 -3.34
N LEU A 142 6.74 10.44 -2.18
CA LEU A 142 7.41 10.68 -0.91
C LEU A 142 8.19 9.47 -0.41
N ASN A 143 7.61 8.28 -0.49
CA ASN A 143 8.29 7.05 -0.10
C ASN A 143 9.44 6.75 -1.07
N LEU A 144 9.23 6.94 -2.38
CA LEU A 144 10.25 6.73 -3.40
C LEU A 144 11.45 7.64 -3.17
N SER A 145 11.22 8.93 -2.93
CA SER A 145 12.31 9.88 -2.67
C SER A 145 13.05 9.54 -1.38
N GLY A 146 12.33 9.16 -0.32
CA GLY A 146 12.92 8.74 0.95
C GLY A 146 13.85 7.53 0.81
N PHE A 147 13.38 6.46 0.17
CA PHE A 147 14.18 5.25 -0.05
C PHE A 147 15.33 5.48 -1.03
N TYR A 148 15.11 6.24 -2.10
CA TYR A 148 16.13 6.46 -3.12
C TYR A 148 17.32 7.26 -2.56
N VAL A 149 17.05 8.34 -1.83
CA VAL A 149 18.11 9.21 -1.25
C VAL A 149 18.99 8.46 -0.24
N ILE A 150 18.42 7.55 0.54
CA ILE A 150 19.21 6.78 1.51
C ILE A 150 20.02 5.65 0.85
N ILE A 151 19.46 4.96 -0.15
CA ILE A 151 20.14 3.83 -0.81
C ILE A 151 21.24 4.34 -1.74
N ASP A 152 20.93 5.30 -2.61
CA ASP A 152 21.88 5.81 -3.62
C ASP A 152 22.78 6.90 -3.03
N GLY A 153 22.19 7.89 -2.36
CA GLY A 153 22.92 9.05 -1.84
C GLY A 153 23.68 8.80 -0.53
N SER A 154 23.46 7.65 0.13
CA SER A 154 24.05 7.31 1.45
C SER A 154 23.91 8.43 2.48
N SER A 155 22.83 9.21 2.39
CA SER A 155 22.65 10.45 3.15
C SER A 155 21.51 10.35 4.14
N TYR A 156 21.69 10.94 5.32
CA TYR A 156 20.64 11.09 6.33
C TYR A 156 19.46 11.94 5.86
N PHE A 157 19.57 12.64 4.72
CA PHE A 157 18.44 13.36 4.11
C PHE A 157 17.24 12.47 3.78
N GLY A 158 17.38 11.13 3.74
CA GLY A 158 16.25 10.20 3.64
C GLY A 158 15.17 10.42 4.72
N PHE A 159 15.55 10.88 5.93
CA PHE A 159 14.60 11.26 6.98
C PHE A 159 13.70 12.44 6.61
N GLY A 160 14.09 13.24 5.61
CA GLY A 160 13.26 14.32 5.06
C GLY A 160 11.89 13.82 4.58
N SER A 161 11.79 12.58 4.10
CA SER A 161 10.50 11.97 3.72
C SER A 161 9.54 11.81 4.90
N ILE A 162 10.05 11.40 6.07
CA ILE A 162 9.28 11.32 7.32
C ILE A 162 8.82 12.72 7.72
N VAL A 163 9.75 13.68 7.77
CA VAL A 163 9.46 15.05 8.18
C VAL A 163 8.40 15.67 7.28
N PHE A 164 8.52 15.49 5.96
CA PHE A 164 7.56 16.02 4.99
C PHE A 164 6.19 15.35 5.10
N THR A 165 6.15 14.03 5.33
CA THR A 165 4.89 13.31 5.56
C THR A 165 4.20 13.79 6.83
N ILE A 166 4.94 13.97 7.93
CA ILE A 166 4.43 14.52 9.19
C ILE A 166 3.91 15.94 8.98
N LEU A 167 4.66 16.78 8.27
CA LEU A 167 4.25 18.15 7.96
C LEU A 167 2.92 18.17 7.20
N LEU A 168 2.77 17.34 6.16
CA LEU A 168 1.50 17.22 5.42
C LEU A 168 0.35 16.76 6.32
N ILE A 169 0.57 15.79 7.22
CA ILE A 169 -0.43 15.35 8.20
C ILE A 169 -0.87 16.53 9.07
N LEU A 170 0.07 17.29 9.63
CA LEU A 170 -0.23 18.43 10.50
C LEU A 170 -1.00 19.53 9.76
N LEU A 171 -0.61 19.84 8.52
CA LEU A 171 -1.29 20.82 7.68
C LEU A 171 -2.74 20.41 7.40
N LEU A 172 -2.96 19.16 6.96
CA LEU A 172 -4.31 18.65 6.69
C LEU A 172 -5.15 18.58 7.96
N LYS A 173 -4.58 18.12 9.07
CA LYS A 173 -5.25 18.06 10.36
C LYS A 173 -5.73 19.43 10.82
N ASN A 174 -4.92 20.47 10.62
CA ASN A 174 -5.30 21.85 10.95
C ASN A 174 -6.51 22.31 10.11
N ILE A 175 -6.51 22.00 8.81
CA ILE A 175 -7.62 22.32 7.90
C ILE A 175 -8.89 21.52 8.25
N ASN A 176 -8.73 20.26 8.65
CA ASN A 176 -9.82 19.33 8.89
C ASN A 176 -10.45 19.45 10.30
N THR A 177 -9.99 20.36 11.16
CA THR A 177 -10.46 20.49 12.56
C THR A 177 -11.98 20.60 12.72
N LYS A 178 -12.68 21.17 11.73
CA LYS A 178 -14.14 21.38 11.74
C LYS A 178 -14.92 20.40 10.86
N LYS A 179 -14.25 19.44 10.20
CA LYS A 179 -14.93 18.51 9.31
C LYS A 179 -15.57 17.36 10.09
N HIS A 180 -16.76 16.98 9.64
CA HIS A 180 -17.50 15.82 10.12
C HIS A 180 -16.92 14.53 9.55
N PHE A 181 -17.27 13.41 10.19
CA PHE A 181 -16.88 12.09 9.74
C PHE A 181 -17.45 11.79 8.34
N PRO A 182 -16.64 11.41 7.34
CA PRO A 182 -17.08 11.21 5.97
C PRO A 182 -17.72 9.81 5.80
N TRP A 183 -18.90 9.61 6.39
CA TRP A 183 -19.63 8.32 6.42
C TRP A 183 -19.71 7.63 5.06
N ALA A 184 -20.27 8.31 4.05
CA ALA A 184 -20.48 7.75 2.73
C ALA A 184 -19.17 7.25 2.08
N LEU A 185 -18.07 8.01 2.22
CA LEU A 185 -16.78 7.61 1.69
C LEU A 185 -16.21 6.38 2.43
N MET A 186 -16.32 6.35 3.76
CA MET A 186 -15.77 5.24 4.54
C MET A 186 -16.55 3.93 4.34
N ILE A 187 -17.87 4.02 4.21
CA ILE A 187 -18.73 2.86 3.93
C ILE A 187 -18.46 2.34 2.51
N ALA A 188 -18.38 3.23 1.52
CA ALA A 188 -18.04 2.83 0.15
C ALA A 188 -16.68 2.11 0.06
N GLN A 189 -15.69 2.56 0.84
CA GLN A 189 -14.39 1.88 0.93
C GLN A 189 -14.48 0.51 1.61
N ALA A 190 -15.21 0.40 2.72
CA ALA A 190 -15.45 -0.86 3.41
C ALA A 190 -16.14 -1.88 2.48
N GLN A 191 -17.19 -1.45 1.77
CA GLN A 191 -17.91 -2.27 0.80
C GLN A 191 -17.01 -2.72 -0.35
N GLN A 192 -16.14 -1.83 -0.88
CA GLN A 192 -15.17 -2.18 -1.91
C GLN A 192 -14.17 -3.24 -1.42
N HIS A 193 -13.69 -3.13 -0.19
CA HIS A 193 -12.78 -4.12 0.41
C HIS A 193 -13.48 -5.48 0.61
N ARG A 194 -14.73 -5.46 1.10
CA ARG A 194 -15.56 -6.66 1.27
C ARG A 194 -15.82 -7.36 -0.08
N MET A 195 -16.14 -6.59 -1.11
CA MET A 195 -16.35 -7.09 -2.46
C MET A 195 -15.08 -7.76 -3.03
N ASN A 196 -13.90 -7.19 -2.79
CA ASN A 196 -12.64 -7.80 -3.22
C ASN A 196 -12.37 -9.13 -2.50
N TYR A 197 -12.70 -9.22 -1.20
CA TYR A 197 -12.61 -10.47 -0.46
C TYR A 197 -13.56 -11.54 -1.02
N TYR A 198 -14.82 -11.19 -1.31
CA TYR A 198 -15.76 -12.13 -1.89
C TYR A 198 -15.34 -12.62 -3.28
N LYS A 199 -14.78 -11.74 -4.12
CA LYS A 199 -14.21 -12.16 -5.41
C LYS A 199 -13.08 -13.17 -5.25
N PHE A 200 -12.22 -12.99 -4.23
CA PHE A 200 -11.15 -13.94 -3.93
C PHE A 200 -11.70 -15.30 -3.48
N VAL A 201 -12.68 -15.32 -2.57
CA VAL A 201 -13.32 -16.56 -2.11
C VAL A 201 -14.02 -17.28 -3.25
N ASN A 202 -14.72 -16.53 -4.11
CA ASN A 202 -15.45 -17.08 -5.25
C ASN A 202 -14.53 -17.71 -6.32
N MET A 203 -13.22 -17.41 -6.29
CA MET A 203 -12.23 -18.07 -7.15
C MET A 203 -11.99 -19.53 -6.74
N PHE A 204 -12.29 -19.89 -5.49
CA PHE A 204 -12.08 -21.23 -4.95
C PHE A 204 -13.39 -22.01 -4.75
N THR A 205 -14.48 -21.32 -4.43
CA THR A 205 -15.77 -21.94 -4.11
C THR A 205 -16.91 -21.03 -4.53
N ASP A 206 -17.90 -21.56 -5.25
CA ASP A 206 -19.11 -20.82 -5.61
C ASP A 206 -20.02 -20.64 -4.39
N VAL A 207 -20.10 -19.40 -3.88
CA VAL A 207 -20.92 -19.08 -2.71
C VAL A 207 -22.30 -18.61 -3.17
N LYS A 208 -23.34 -19.42 -2.92
CA LYS A 208 -24.73 -19.09 -3.27
C LYS A 208 -25.15 -17.76 -2.64
N GLY A 209 -25.70 -16.84 -3.45
CA GLY A 209 -26.34 -15.60 -2.98
C GLY A 209 -25.63 -14.29 -3.34
N MET A 210 -24.49 -14.32 -4.06
CA MET A 210 -23.78 -13.10 -4.43
C MET A 210 -23.46 -13.06 -5.92
N MET A 211 -24.30 -12.37 -6.69
CA MET A 211 -23.99 -11.97 -8.06
C MET A 211 -22.85 -10.95 -7.98
N ALA A 212 -21.61 -11.36 -8.26
CA ALA A 212 -20.51 -10.42 -8.38
C ALA A 212 -20.91 -9.37 -9.43
N PRO A 213 -21.12 -8.09 -9.08
CA PRO A 213 -21.51 -7.11 -10.07
C PRO A 213 -20.37 -6.99 -11.08
N ALA A 214 -20.69 -7.23 -12.35
CA ALA A 214 -19.75 -7.08 -13.45
C ALA A 214 -19.49 -5.57 -13.66
N VAL A 215 -18.51 -5.03 -12.94
CA VAL A 215 -18.10 -3.63 -13.10
C VAL A 215 -17.33 -3.51 -14.42
N ARG A 216 -17.96 -2.90 -15.42
CA ARG A 216 -17.31 -2.54 -16.69
C ARG A 216 -16.09 -1.68 -16.41
N ARG A 217 -14.91 -2.11 -16.87
CA ARG A 217 -13.67 -1.33 -16.76
C ARG A 217 -13.42 -0.63 -18.09
N LYS A 218 -13.59 0.69 -18.12
CA LYS A 218 -13.48 1.52 -19.35
C LYS A 218 -12.16 1.32 -20.11
N TYR A 219 -11.07 0.93 -19.43
CA TYR A 219 -9.79 0.66 -20.09
C TYR A 219 -9.75 -0.69 -20.83
N LEU A 220 -10.65 -1.64 -20.52
CA LEU A 220 -10.80 -2.89 -21.28
C LEU A 220 -11.64 -2.72 -22.54
N ASP A 221 -12.40 -1.63 -22.65
CA ASP A 221 -13.17 -1.32 -23.86
C ASP A 221 -12.26 -1.10 -25.08
N VAL A 222 -11.01 -0.69 -24.87
CA VAL A 222 -9.99 -0.58 -25.95
C VAL A 222 -9.71 -1.94 -26.59
N PHE A 223 -9.85 -3.04 -25.83
CA PHE A 223 -9.62 -4.40 -26.32
C PHE A 223 -10.92 -5.09 -26.79
N LEU A 224 -12.09 -4.51 -26.54
CA LEU A 224 -13.36 -5.05 -27.00
C LEU A 224 -13.66 -4.52 -28.40
N LYS A 225 -13.63 -5.41 -29.40
CA LYS A 225 -14.15 -5.10 -30.74
C LYS A 225 -15.61 -4.64 -30.60
N ALA A 226 -15.93 -3.50 -31.21
CA ALA A 226 -17.31 -3.02 -31.29
C ALA A 226 -18.21 -4.14 -31.86
N PRO A 227 -19.34 -4.46 -31.20
CA PRO A 227 -20.26 -5.48 -31.72
C PRO A 227 -20.78 -5.04 -33.09
N LYS A 228 -20.78 -5.96 -34.06
CA LYS A 228 -21.42 -5.71 -35.36
C LYS A 228 -22.90 -5.43 -35.14
N HIS A 229 -23.40 -4.36 -35.75
CA HIS A 229 -24.84 -4.10 -35.82
C HIS A 229 -25.52 -5.33 -36.41
N PHE A 230 -26.47 -5.90 -35.66
CA PHE A 230 -27.42 -6.87 -36.20
C PHE A 230 -28.50 -6.06 -36.90
N ASP A 231 -28.46 -6.05 -38.22
CA ASP A 231 -29.57 -5.59 -39.05
C ASP A 231 -30.65 -6.70 -39.04
N SER A 232 -31.82 -6.37 -38.51
CA SER A 232 -33.02 -7.20 -38.44
C SER A 232 -33.76 -7.27 -39.78
#